data_AF-A0A7S1XFS1-F1
#
_entry.id   AF-A0A7S1XFS1-F1
#
_cell.length_a   1.000
_cell.length_b   1.000
_cell.length_c   1.000
_cell.angle_alpha   90.00
_cell.angle_beta   90.00
_cell.angle_gamma   90.00
#
_symmetry.space_group_name_H-M   'P 1'
#
loop_
_entity.id
_entity.type
_entity.pdbx_description
1 polymer ?
#
loop_
_entity_poly.entity_id
_entity_poly.type
_entity_poly.pdbx_seq_one_letter_code
_entity_poly.pdbx_strand_id
1 'polypeptide(L)'
;MGCRIASLGNDRALKIFQPDCQTPHSYSFLSSSSYFHKQSLPEFRSVEDDSAPRRDSDLREFLFSDGDSCFFFRRLSWSPEGSFLACPTGLLANQYALHIFIAGDFGSPVGHITGFRRPPLVVRFCPTVFRRSSNQPHPFFRLPYRLVFSVATEDSVIFFDTECTRPIGLVTGIHYEALSDMAWGADGRSIYVSSLDGYVSAVRFESLELGVPLGYEDDLFPGAMLDFRVQDASSYHDTPVFQAKQVTRVVPRKKINRSITVGCVSENK
;
A
#
# COMPACT_ATOMS: atom_id res chain seq x y z
N MET A 1 5.23 -1.36 -20.31
CA MET A 1 6.27 -1.50 -19.27
C MET A 1 6.55 -2.99 -19.07
N GLY A 2 7.81 -3.40 -18.88
CA GLY A 2 8.17 -4.81 -18.68
C GLY A 2 7.74 -5.33 -17.30
N CYS A 3 7.69 -6.66 -17.15
CA CYS A 3 7.47 -7.31 -15.87
C CYS A 3 8.55 -6.90 -14.85
N ARG A 4 8.18 -6.65 -13.60
CA ARG A 4 9.11 -6.28 -12.51
C ARG A 4 8.80 -7.09 -11.27
N ILE A 5 9.83 -7.41 -10.51
CA ILE A 5 9.75 -8.09 -9.22
C ILE A 5 10.34 -7.16 -8.17
N ALA A 6 9.65 -7.02 -7.05
CA ALA A 6 10.11 -6.21 -5.93
C ALA A 6 10.24 -7.09 -4.69
N SER A 7 11.32 -6.90 -3.94
CA SER A 7 11.53 -7.54 -2.65
C SER A 7 11.94 -6.50 -1.61
N LEU A 8 11.32 -6.54 -0.43
CA LEU A 8 11.71 -5.72 0.71
C LEU A 8 12.24 -6.63 1.81
N GLY A 9 13.55 -6.52 2.07
CA GLY A 9 14.25 -7.37 3.02
C GLY A 9 14.37 -6.76 4.42
N ASN A 10 14.90 -7.58 5.33
CA ASN A 10 15.27 -7.14 6.67
C ASN A 10 16.54 -6.28 6.69
N ASP A 11 17.30 -6.28 5.58
CA ASP A 11 18.44 -5.41 5.31
C ASP A 11 18.02 -3.95 5.03
N ARG A 12 16.76 -3.60 5.32
CA ARG A 12 16.16 -2.28 5.11
C ARG A 12 16.30 -1.82 3.66
N ALA A 13 16.32 -2.76 2.70
CA ALA A 13 16.49 -2.48 1.29
C ALA A 13 15.29 -2.95 0.48
N LEU A 14 14.72 -2.02 -0.28
CA LEU A 14 13.84 -2.34 -1.40
C LEU A 14 14.71 -2.66 -2.61
N LYS A 15 14.64 -3.89 -3.11
CA LYS A 15 15.35 -4.33 -4.32
C LYS A 15 14.37 -4.61 -5.44
N ILE A 16 14.68 -4.10 -6.63
CA ILE A 16 13.87 -4.27 -7.84
C ILE A 16 14.64 -5.10 -8.86
N PHE A 17 13.97 -6.09 -9.42
CA PHE A 17 14.48 -6.98 -10.44
C PHE A 17 13.58 -6.91 -11.68
N GLN A 18 14.18 -7.08 -12.85
CA GLN A 18 13.45 -7.20 -14.11
C GLN A 18 13.86 -8.50 -14.80
N PRO A 19 12.90 -9.33 -15.25
CA PRO A 19 13.23 -10.49 -16.07
C PRO A 19 13.89 -10.02 -17.36
N ASP A 20 14.97 -10.69 -17.76
CA ASP A 20 15.59 -10.42 -19.05
C ASP A 20 14.66 -10.92 -20.16
N CYS A 21 14.43 -10.06 -21.14
CA CYS A 21 13.63 -10.40 -22.33
C CYS A 21 14.36 -11.37 -23.27
N GLN A 22 15.70 -11.43 -23.21
CA GLN A 22 16.51 -12.25 -24.11
C GLN A 22 16.87 -13.62 -23.52
N THR A 23 16.94 -13.73 -22.19
CA THR A 23 17.32 -14.97 -21.51
C THR A 23 16.23 -15.44 -20.54
N PRO A 24 15.51 -16.54 -20.84
CA PRO A 24 14.51 -17.09 -19.95
C PRO A 24 15.14 -17.43 -18.59
N HIS A 25 14.43 -17.11 -17.50
CA HIS A 25 14.87 -17.32 -16.11
C HIS A 25 16.05 -16.47 -15.63
N SER A 26 16.53 -15.52 -16.43
CA SER A 26 17.50 -14.52 -15.98
C SER A 26 16.80 -13.26 -15.48
N TYR A 27 17.38 -12.63 -14.47
CA TYR A 27 16.86 -11.40 -13.87
C TYR A 27 17.98 -10.39 -13.71
N SER A 28 17.76 -9.17 -14.20
CA SER A 28 18.64 -8.03 -13.97
C SER A 28 18.23 -7.29 -12.70
N PHE A 29 19.21 -6.97 -11.86
CA PHE A 29 19.02 -6.07 -10.74
C PHE A 29 18.93 -4.64 -11.27
N LEU A 30 17.84 -3.95 -10.96
CA LEU A 30 17.58 -2.58 -11.44
C LEU A 30 17.99 -1.52 -10.44
N SER A 31 17.59 -1.70 -9.17
CA SER A 31 17.76 -0.66 -8.15
C SER A 31 17.66 -1.25 -6.74
N SER A 32 18.35 -0.61 -5.81
CA SER A 32 18.20 -0.84 -4.36
C SER A 32 18.06 0.49 -3.65
N SER A 33 17.05 0.58 -2.79
CA SER A 33 16.75 1.80 -2.04
C SER A 33 16.64 1.47 -0.56
N SER A 34 17.50 2.12 0.23
CA SER A 34 17.59 1.92 1.69
C SER A 34 17.61 3.21 2.49
N TYR A 35 17.94 4.35 1.86
CA TYR A 35 18.11 5.63 2.53
C TYR A 35 17.55 6.80 1.74
N PHE A 36 17.18 7.86 2.44
CA PHE A 36 17.03 9.22 1.90
C PHE A 36 18.19 10.11 2.27
N HIS A 37 18.40 11.15 1.47
CA HIS A 37 19.24 12.28 1.82
C HIS A 37 18.40 13.36 2.49
N LYS A 38 18.78 13.83 3.69
CA LYS A 38 18.00 14.78 4.51
C LYS A 38 17.67 16.11 3.83
N GLN A 39 18.40 16.50 2.77
CA GLN A 39 18.16 17.74 2.03
C GLN A 39 16.82 17.79 1.27
N SER A 40 16.06 16.69 1.21
CA SER A 40 14.73 16.63 0.55
C SER A 40 13.53 16.87 1.49
N LEU A 41 13.75 17.13 2.78
CA LEU A 41 12.69 17.45 3.75
C LEU A 41 12.61 18.97 4.00
N PRO A 42 11.42 19.58 4.12
CA PRO A 42 11.29 20.98 4.48
C PRO A 42 11.82 21.19 5.92
N GLU A 43 12.94 21.91 6.06
CA GLU A 43 13.74 22.00 7.29
C GLU A 43 12.97 22.58 8.50
N PHE A 44 13.01 21.88 9.63
CA PHE A 44 13.02 22.51 10.95
C PHE A 44 14.47 22.92 11.24
N ARG A 45 14.82 24.19 11.00
CA ARG A 45 16.15 24.74 11.31
C ARG A 45 16.30 24.93 12.82
N SER A 46 16.98 24.01 13.50
CA SER A 46 17.57 24.31 14.80
C SER A 46 18.87 25.09 14.58
N VAL A 47 18.96 26.28 15.19
CA VAL A 47 20.14 27.15 15.19
C VAL A 47 21.18 26.56 16.14
N GLU A 48 22.02 25.63 15.66
CA GLU A 48 23.24 25.23 16.40
C GLU A 48 24.45 25.03 15.46
N ASP A 49 25.56 25.60 15.95
CA ASP A 49 26.96 25.70 15.50
C ASP A 49 27.40 25.03 14.17
N ASP A 50 27.86 25.87 13.23
CA ASP A 50 28.12 25.55 11.81
C ASP A 50 29.62 25.25 11.50
N SER A 51 30.43 24.89 12.51
CA SER A 51 31.89 24.84 12.36
C SER A 51 32.51 23.45 12.18
N ALA A 52 31.72 22.37 12.11
CA ALA A 52 32.23 21.01 11.90
C ALA A 52 31.71 20.39 10.59
N PRO A 53 32.57 19.76 9.76
CA PRO A 53 32.11 19.05 8.57
C PRO A 53 31.22 17.86 8.99
N ARG A 54 29.92 17.93 8.67
CA ARG A 54 28.97 16.85 8.92
C ARG A 54 29.39 15.63 8.11
N ARG A 55 29.45 14.44 8.73
CA ARG A 55 29.77 13.21 8.00
C ARG A 55 28.58 12.87 7.09
N ASP A 56 28.83 12.26 5.93
CA ASP A 56 27.75 11.86 4.99
C ASP A 56 26.73 10.89 5.64
N SER A 57 27.15 10.12 6.66
CA SER A 57 26.25 9.31 7.50
C SER A 57 25.22 10.14 8.28
N ASP A 58 25.57 11.37 8.66
CA ASP A 58 24.71 12.26 9.46
C ASP A 58 23.60 12.89 8.57
N LEU A 59 23.75 12.80 7.25
CA LEU A 59 22.83 13.34 6.25
C LEU A 59 21.88 12.29 5.67
N ARG A 60 21.94 11.04 6.13
CA ARG A 60 21.12 9.93 5.61
C ARG A 60 20.15 9.40 6.66
N GLU A 61 18.90 9.18 6.26
CA GLU A 61 17.89 8.49 7.09
C GLU A 61 17.45 7.20 6.40
N PHE A 62 17.21 6.15 7.19
CA PHE A 62 16.73 4.87 6.65
C PHE A 62 15.29 4.98 6.13
N LEU A 63 15.03 4.40 4.97
CA LEU A 63 13.68 4.31 4.40
C LEU A 63 12.77 3.39 5.21
N PHE A 64 13.32 2.31 5.75
CA PHE A 64 12.56 1.22 6.35
C PHE A 64 13.06 0.95 7.77
N SER A 65 12.14 0.54 8.65
CA SER A 65 12.49 0.16 10.02
C SER A 65 13.42 -1.04 10.05
N ASP A 66 14.13 -1.23 11.16
CA ASP A 66 14.89 -2.46 11.35
C ASP A 66 14.02 -3.70 11.57
N GLY A 67 14.66 -4.87 11.51
CA GLY A 67 14.10 -6.17 11.86
C GLY A 67 13.96 -6.47 13.33
N ASP A 68 14.43 -5.59 14.22
CA ASP A 68 14.25 -5.74 15.67
C ASP A 68 12.78 -5.57 16.10
N SER A 69 11.89 -5.16 15.18
CA SER A 69 10.45 -5.24 15.37
C SER A 69 9.98 -6.70 15.38
N CYS A 70 9.08 -7.07 16.29
CA CYS A 70 8.53 -8.43 16.45
C CYS A 70 7.77 -9.02 15.22
N PHE A 71 7.84 -8.40 14.04
CA PHE A 71 7.12 -8.80 12.84
C PHE A 71 8.09 -9.24 11.73
N PHE A 72 8.06 -10.53 11.40
CA PHE A 72 8.98 -11.18 10.46
C PHE A 72 8.66 -10.96 8.97
N PHE A 73 7.67 -10.13 8.63
CA PHE A 73 7.21 -9.98 7.25
C PHE A 73 6.90 -8.54 6.87
N ARG A 74 7.17 -8.21 5.60
CA ARG A 74 6.84 -6.94 4.96
C ARG A 74 6.20 -7.24 3.61
N ARG A 75 4.88 -7.20 3.54
CA ARG A 75 4.13 -7.59 2.35
C ARG A 75 3.80 -6.35 1.52
N LEU A 76 4.71 -5.99 0.63
CA LEU A 76 4.52 -4.94 -0.38
C LEU A 76 3.52 -5.36 -1.47
N SER A 77 2.97 -4.39 -2.19
CA SER A 77 2.06 -4.66 -3.32
C SER A 77 2.25 -3.63 -4.44
N TRP A 78 2.23 -4.13 -5.67
CA TRP A 78 2.05 -3.31 -6.86
C TRP A 78 0.59 -2.90 -7.00
N SER A 79 0.35 -1.75 -7.62
CA SER A 79 -0.98 -1.39 -8.11
C SER A 79 -1.39 -2.29 -9.28
N PRO A 80 -2.70 -2.46 -9.56
CA PRO A 80 -3.19 -3.36 -10.60
C PRO A 80 -2.68 -3.00 -11.99
N GLU A 81 -2.47 -1.70 -12.26
CA GLU A 81 -1.89 -1.21 -13.49
C GLU A 81 -0.35 -1.22 -13.52
N GLY A 82 0.30 -1.49 -12.38
CA GLY A 82 1.75 -1.60 -12.25
C GLY A 82 2.51 -0.27 -12.15
N SER A 83 1.81 0.86 -12.06
CA SER A 83 2.41 2.22 -11.99
C SER A 83 2.93 2.58 -10.60
N PHE A 84 2.38 1.97 -9.53
CA PHE A 84 2.76 2.25 -8.16
C PHE A 84 3.22 0.99 -7.43
N LEU A 85 4.16 1.16 -6.51
CA LEU A 85 4.57 0.15 -5.55
C LEU A 85 4.44 0.70 -4.15
N ALA A 86 3.59 0.10 -3.33
CA ALA A 86 3.44 0.46 -1.93
C ALA A 86 4.28 -0.46 -1.05
N CYS A 87 5.16 0.14 -0.24
CA CYS A 87 6.14 -0.54 0.60
C CYS A 87 5.85 -0.27 2.09
N PRO A 88 5.42 -1.30 2.85
CA PRO A 88 5.09 -1.15 4.26
C PRO A 88 6.33 -0.91 5.12
N THR A 89 6.07 -0.61 6.40
CA THR A 89 7.09 -0.50 7.45
C THR A 89 8.19 0.51 7.12
N GLY A 90 7.81 1.59 6.45
CA GLY A 90 8.66 2.74 6.19
C GLY A 90 8.89 3.56 7.46
N LEU A 91 9.97 4.34 7.45
CA LEU A 91 10.26 5.38 8.44
C LEU A 91 10.31 6.73 7.74
N LEU A 92 9.69 7.73 8.37
CA LEU A 92 9.79 9.13 7.99
C LEU A 92 9.74 9.99 9.25
N ALA A 93 10.77 10.82 9.49
CA ALA A 93 10.84 11.68 10.67
C ALA A 93 10.53 10.93 11.98
N ASN A 94 11.09 9.72 12.12
CA ASN A 94 10.88 8.82 13.26
C ASN A 94 9.42 8.33 13.47
N GLN A 95 8.57 8.38 12.44
CA GLN A 95 7.22 7.83 12.45
C GLN A 95 7.10 6.63 11.49
N TYR A 96 6.17 5.73 11.79
CA TYR A 96 5.78 4.69 10.85
C TYR A 96 5.15 5.30 9.61
N ALA A 97 5.65 4.86 8.45
CA ALA A 97 5.22 5.31 7.15
C ALA A 97 4.87 4.13 6.25
N LEU A 98 3.99 4.39 5.28
CA LEU A 98 3.84 3.59 4.08
C LEU A 98 4.43 4.40 2.93
N HIS A 99 5.50 3.90 2.31
CA HIS A 99 6.16 4.56 1.18
C HIS A 99 5.55 4.10 -0.13
N ILE A 100 5.28 5.04 -1.03
CA ILE A 100 4.72 4.77 -2.36
C ILE A 100 5.74 5.19 -3.42
N PHE A 101 6.22 4.23 -4.20
CA PHE A 101 7.16 4.43 -5.29
C PHE A 101 6.44 4.42 -6.64
N ILE A 102 6.96 5.15 -7.62
CA ILE A 102 6.52 5.07 -9.01
C ILE A 102 7.35 4.05 -9.76
N ALA A 103 6.68 3.32 -10.64
CA ALA A 103 7.28 2.33 -11.49
C ALA A 103 8.31 2.98 -12.45
N GLY A 104 9.59 2.86 -12.14
CA GLY A 104 10.69 3.37 -12.97
C GLY A 104 11.58 4.35 -12.25
N ASP A 105 11.12 4.90 -11.13
CA ASP A 105 11.95 5.64 -10.18
C ASP A 105 11.75 5.08 -8.77
N PHE A 106 12.75 4.33 -8.32
CA PHE A 106 12.77 3.75 -6.98
C PHE A 106 13.75 4.47 -6.05
N GLY A 107 14.49 5.48 -6.53
CA GLY A 107 15.50 6.18 -5.73
C GLY A 107 14.90 6.90 -4.53
N SER A 108 13.69 7.45 -4.73
CA SER A 108 12.86 8.03 -3.69
C SER A 108 11.39 7.69 -3.94
N PRO A 109 10.57 7.41 -2.91
CA PRO A 109 9.14 7.31 -3.07
C PRO A 109 8.58 8.70 -3.40
N VAL A 110 7.50 8.65 -4.15
CA VAL A 110 6.77 9.83 -4.58
C VAL A 110 5.76 10.28 -3.53
N GLY A 111 5.44 9.45 -2.55
CA GLY A 111 4.53 9.83 -1.48
C GLY A 111 4.64 8.91 -0.28
N HIS A 112 4.19 9.43 0.85
CA HIS A 112 4.14 8.73 2.13
C HIS A 112 2.80 8.90 2.78
N ILE A 113 2.32 7.83 3.42
CA ILE A 113 1.23 7.90 4.39
C ILE A 113 1.86 7.68 5.75
N THR A 114 1.56 8.54 6.73
CA THR A 114 2.11 8.47 8.09
C THR A 114 0.99 8.47 9.14
N GLY A 115 1.36 8.51 10.41
CA GLY A 115 0.43 8.56 11.54
C GLY A 115 -0.09 7.20 11.99
N PHE A 116 0.44 6.10 11.46
CA PHE A 116 0.04 4.77 11.89
C PHE A 116 0.37 4.54 13.38
N ARG A 117 -0.59 4.04 14.15
CA ARG A 117 -0.39 3.70 15.58
C ARG A 117 0.49 2.48 15.79
N ARG A 118 0.52 1.59 14.81
CA ARG A 118 1.32 0.36 14.74
C ARG A 118 1.99 0.31 13.38
N PRO A 119 3.14 -0.36 13.23
CA PRO A 119 3.80 -0.45 11.93
C PRO A 119 2.84 -1.02 10.87
N PRO A 120 2.73 -0.42 9.67
CA PRO A 120 2.07 -1.09 8.56
C PRO A 120 2.92 -2.30 8.15
N LEU A 121 2.29 -3.47 8.01
CA LEU A 121 2.96 -4.75 7.75
C LEU A 121 2.58 -5.33 6.38
N VAL A 122 1.33 -5.14 5.97
CA VAL A 122 0.78 -5.72 4.75
C VAL A 122 0.04 -4.64 3.97
N VAL A 123 0.33 -4.52 2.68
CA VAL A 123 -0.45 -3.71 1.76
C VAL A 123 -0.97 -4.56 0.63
N ARG A 124 -2.22 -4.33 0.22
CA ARG A 124 -2.84 -4.97 -0.94
C ARG A 124 -3.67 -3.97 -1.71
N PHE A 125 -3.35 -3.78 -2.99
CA PHE A 125 -4.23 -3.05 -3.89
C PHE A 125 -5.46 -3.90 -4.24
N CYS A 126 -6.61 -3.24 -4.32
CA CYS A 126 -7.82 -3.83 -4.87
C CYS A 126 -7.59 -4.11 -6.37
N PRO A 127 -7.94 -5.29 -6.89
CA PRO A 127 -7.75 -5.62 -8.31
C PRO A 127 -8.63 -4.78 -9.24
N THR A 128 -9.67 -4.13 -8.70
CA THR A 128 -10.59 -3.29 -9.47
C THR A 128 -10.12 -1.83 -9.46
N VAL A 129 -9.98 -1.25 -10.65
CA VAL A 129 -9.79 0.19 -10.85
C VAL A 129 -11.16 0.87 -10.86
N PHE A 130 -11.27 2.04 -10.25
CA PHE A 130 -12.53 2.78 -10.13
C PHE A 130 -12.48 4.08 -10.94
N ARG A 131 -13.65 4.56 -11.36
CA ARG A 131 -13.79 5.89 -11.97
C ARG A 131 -13.46 6.96 -10.94
N ARG A 132 -12.79 8.02 -11.39
CA ARG A 132 -12.48 9.16 -10.55
C ARG A 132 -13.75 9.85 -10.04
N SER A 133 -13.78 10.24 -8.77
CA SER A 133 -14.84 11.06 -8.20
C SER A 133 -14.69 12.52 -8.62
N SER A 134 -15.74 13.11 -9.17
CA SER A 134 -15.77 14.55 -9.51
C SER A 134 -15.72 15.47 -8.29
N ASN A 135 -15.91 14.91 -7.09
CA ASN A 135 -16.10 15.68 -5.86
C ASN A 135 -14.79 16.01 -5.13
N GLN A 136 -13.63 15.62 -5.68
CA GLN A 136 -12.32 15.90 -5.09
C GLN A 136 -11.52 16.88 -5.97
N PRO A 137 -11.51 18.18 -5.64
CA PRO A 137 -10.80 19.20 -6.43
C PRO A 137 -9.27 19.05 -6.34
N HIS A 138 -8.76 18.44 -5.27
CA HIS A 138 -7.33 18.23 -5.02
C HIS A 138 -7.06 16.77 -4.66
N PRO A 139 -6.94 15.87 -5.65
CA PRO A 139 -6.69 14.46 -5.37
C PRO A 139 -5.26 14.26 -4.84
N PHE A 140 -5.07 13.24 -3.98
CA PHE A 140 -3.75 12.86 -3.47
C PHE A 140 -2.78 12.46 -4.59
N PHE A 141 -3.26 11.77 -5.62
CA PHE A 141 -2.55 11.60 -6.90
C PHE A 141 -3.40 12.19 -8.03
N ARG A 142 -2.77 12.94 -8.95
CA ARG A 142 -3.46 13.49 -10.15
C ARG A 142 -3.74 12.45 -11.23
N LEU A 143 -4.30 11.31 -10.84
CA LEU A 143 -4.66 10.24 -11.75
C LEU A 143 -6.03 10.53 -12.42
N PRO A 144 -6.24 10.06 -13.65
CA PRO A 144 -7.54 10.12 -14.30
C PRO A 144 -8.50 9.02 -13.80
N TYR A 145 -8.01 8.12 -12.95
CA TYR A 145 -8.74 7.01 -12.32
C TYR A 145 -8.46 6.98 -10.82
N ARG A 146 -9.20 6.12 -10.10
CA ARG A 146 -9.07 5.93 -8.66
C ARG A 146 -8.66 4.50 -8.35
N LEU A 147 -7.63 4.35 -7.53
CA LEU A 147 -7.24 3.07 -6.96
C LEU A 147 -7.63 3.02 -5.50
N VAL A 148 -7.98 1.83 -5.03
CA VAL A 148 -8.23 1.54 -3.63
C VAL A 148 -7.21 0.51 -3.17
N PHE A 149 -6.68 0.70 -1.97
CA PHE A 149 -5.77 -0.26 -1.36
C PHE A 149 -6.02 -0.36 0.15
N SER A 150 -5.67 -1.50 0.71
CA SER A 150 -5.76 -1.78 2.13
C SER A 150 -4.38 -1.91 2.74
N VAL A 151 -4.27 -1.51 4.00
CA VAL A 151 -3.07 -1.58 4.81
C VAL A 151 -3.43 -2.28 6.12
N ALA A 152 -2.80 -3.42 6.40
CA ALA A 152 -2.90 -4.05 7.71
C ALA A 152 -1.73 -3.62 8.58
N THR A 153 -2.05 -3.20 9.79
CA THR A 153 -1.13 -3.19 10.92
C THR A 153 -1.26 -4.49 11.70
N GLU A 154 -0.58 -4.59 12.84
CA GLU A 154 -0.73 -5.70 13.78
C GLU A 154 -2.19 -5.99 14.17
N ASP A 155 -3.05 -4.98 14.31
CA ASP A 155 -4.38 -5.10 14.93
C ASP A 155 -5.53 -4.48 14.11
N SER A 156 -5.20 -3.83 12.99
CA SER A 156 -6.17 -3.06 12.22
C SER A 156 -5.98 -3.18 10.72
N VAL A 157 -7.07 -3.06 9.98
CA VAL A 157 -7.10 -2.93 8.53
C VAL A 157 -7.62 -1.55 8.19
N ILE A 158 -6.83 -0.79 7.42
CA ILE A 158 -7.10 0.58 7.02
C ILE A 158 -7.24 0.61 5.51
N PHE A 159 -8.29 1.27 5.01
CA PHE A 159 -8.54 1.42 3.58
C PHE A 159 -8.20 2.83 3.15
N PHE A 160 -7.47 2.95 2.04
CA PHE A 160 -7.08 4.20 1.42
C PHE A 160 -7.45 4.20 -0.05
N ASP A 161 -7.49 5.38 -0.64
CA ASP A 161 -7.59 5.56 -2.08
C ASP A 161 -6.54 6.55 -2.57
N THR A 162 -6.42 6.68 -3.90
CA THR A 162 -5.49 7.63 -4.53
C THR A 162 -6.06 9.05 -4.64
N GLU A 163 -7.30 9.28 -4.23
CA GLU A 163 -7.96 10.58 -4.33
C GLU A 163 -7.95 11.36 -3.02
N CYS A 164 -8.07 10.66 -1.90
CA CYS A 164 -8.16 11.28 -0.59
C CYS A 164 -6.88 11.05 0.20
N THR A 165 -6.45 12.07 0.93
CA THR A 165 -5.34 11.94 1.87
C THR A 165 -5.74 11.23 3.17
N ARG A 166 -7.05 11.13 3.43
CA ARG A 166 -7.62 10.46 4.61
C ARG A 166 -8.02 9.02 4.29
N PRO A 167 -7.92 8.10 5.27
CA PRO A 167 -8.44 6.75 5.08
C PRO A 167 -9.95 6.78 4.83
N ILE A 168 -10.41 5.94 3.91
CA ILE A 168 -11.82 5.77 3.57
C ILE A 168 -12.53 4.82 4.53
N GLY A 169 -11.78 3.96 5.23
CA GLY A 169 -12.33 3.03 6.22
C GLY A 169 -11.27 2.50 7.19
N LEU A 170 -11.72 2.07 8.37
CA LEU A 170 -10.90 1.49 9.41
C LEU A 170 -11.67 0.34 10.08
N VAL A 171 -11.04 -0.82 10.16
CA VAL A 171 -11.54 -2.02 10.83
C VAL A 171 -10.52 -2.44 11.88
N THR A 172 -10.94 -2.56 13.14
CA THR A 172 -10.05 -2.86 14.29
C THR A 172 -10.65 -3.94 15.16
N GLY A 173 -9.82 -4.73 15.86
CA GLY A 173 -10.30 -5.66 16.88
C GLY A 173 -11.14 -6.81 16.31
N ILE A 174 -10.83 -7.23 15.08
CA ILE A 174 -11.49 -8.35 14.40
C ILE A 174 -10.88 -9.71 14.75
N HIS A 175 -9.69 -9.72 15.35
CA HIS A 175 -8.94 -10.91 15.76
C HIS A 175 -8.34 -10.72 17.14
N TYR A 176 -8.07 -11.83 17.83
CA TYR A 176 -7.46 -11.83 19.17
C TYR A 176 -5.94 -11.68 19.10
N GLU A 177 -5.34 -12.13 18.00
CA GLU A 177 -3.91 -12.07 17.74
C GLU A 177 -3.60 -11.25 16.49
N ALA A 178 -2.31 -10.98 16.29
CA ALA A 178 -1.84 -10.11 15.21
C ALA A 178 -2.29 -10.56 13.82
N LEU A 179 -2.64 -9.60 12.97
CA LEU A 179 -2.96 -9.82 11.56
C LEU A 179 -1.70 -10.25 10.80
N SER A 180 -1.82 -11.29 9.96
CA SER A 180 -0.69 -11.95 9.31
C SER A 180 -0.62 -11.73 7.80
N ASP A 181 -1.77 -11.63 7.12
CA ASP A 181 -1.88 -11.32 5.68
C ASP A 181 -3.28 -10.82 5.33
N MET A 182 -3.42 -10.30 4.11
CA MET A 182 -4.69 -9.95 3.49
C MET A 182 -4.71 -10.33 2.01
N ALA A 183 -5.88 -10.61 1.47
CA ALA A 183 -6.10 -10.81 0.04
C ALA A 183 -7.46 -10.26 -0.38
N TRP A 184 -7.49 -9.49 -1.47
CA TRP A 184 -8.74 -9.09 -2.11
C TRP A 184 -9.33 -10.26 -2.89
N GLY A 185 -10.64 -10.39 -2.88
CA GLY A 185 -11.37 -11.21 -3.82
C GLY A 185 -11.25 -10.65 -5.23
N ALA A 186 -11.38 -11.51 -6.24
CA ALA A 186 -11.34 -11.11 -7.65
C ALA A 186 -12.47 -10.13 -8.02
N ASP A 187 -13.53 -10.06 -7.21
CA ASP A 187 -14.63 -9.11 -7.38
C ASP A 187 -14.27 -7.67 -6.99
N GLY A 188 -13.13 -7.46 -6.30
CA GLY A 188 -12.71 -6.17 -5.75
C GLY A 188 -13.66 -5.58 -4.71
N ARG A 189 -14.55 -6.42 -4.13
CA ARG A 189 -15.56 -6.01 -3.13
C ARG A 189 -15.42 -6.74 -1.81
N SER A 190 -14.65 -7.83 -1.80
CA SER A 190 -14.38 -8.60 -0.59
C SER A 190 -12.88 -8.56 -0.31
N ILE A 191 -12.50 -8.45 0.95
CA ILE A 191 -11.13 -8.65 1.41
C ILE A 191 -11.14 -9.66 2.55
N TYR A 192 -10.22 -10.61 2.47
CA TYR A 192 -10.00 -11.65 3.45
C TYR A 192 -8.76 -11.30 4.26
N VAL A 193 -8.84 -11.43 5.58
CA VAL A 193 -7.80 -11.04 6.53
C VAL A 193 -7.48 -12.25 7.38
N SER A 194 -6.23 -12.67 7.42
CA SER A 194 -5.78 -13.77 8.28
C SER A 194 -5.10 -13.24 9.54
N SER A 195 -5.16 -14.01 10.63
CA SER A 195 -4.49 -13.71 11.89
C SER A 195 -3.68 -14.92 12.39
N LEU A 196 -2.75 -14.65 13.31
CA LEU A 196 -2.02 -15.68 14.05
C LEU A 196 -2.91 -16.48 15.02
N ASP A 197 -4.16 -16.04 15.28
CA ASP A 197 -5.15 -16.82 16.03
C ASP A 197 -5.71 -18.02 15.23
N GLY A 198 -5.29 -18.18 13.97
CA GLY A 198 -5.68 -19.29 13.10
C GLY A 198 -6.99 -19.07 12.35
N TYR A 199 -7.62 -17.90 12.46
CA TYR A 199 -8.87 -17.58 11.76
C TYR A 199 -8.65 -16.63 10.57
N VAL A 200 -9.64 -16.64 9.68
CA VAL A 200 -9.77 -15.68 8.57
C VAL A 200 -11.10 -14.94 8.71
N SER A 201 -11.04 -13.62 8.70
CA SER A 201 -12.21 -12.74 8.64
C SER A 201 -12.41 -12.21 7.23
N ALA A 202 -13.66 -12.00 6.83
CA ALA A 202 -14.00 -11.35 5.56
C ALA A 202 -14.64 -9.98 5.82
N VAL A 203 -14.11 -8.94 5.18
CA VAL A 203 -14.74 -7.62 5.12
C VAL A 203 -15.31 -7.46 3.71
N ARG A 204 -16.59 -7.13 3.61
CA ARG A 204 -17.31 -7.02 2.34
C ARG A 204 -17.92 -5.64 2.22
N PHE A 205 -17.70 -5.02 1.07
CA PHE A 205 -18.26 -3.73 0.70
C PHE A 205 -19.59 -3.92 -0.03
N GLU A 206 -20.51 -3.01 0.20
CA GLU A 206 -21.77 -2.92 -0.52
C GLU A 206 -21.54 -2.55 -2.00
N SER A 207 -22.55 -2.81 -2.82
CA SER A 207 -22.49 -2.43 -4.24
C SER A 207 -22.28 -0.92 -4.36
N LEU A 208 -21.26 -0.53 -5.14
CA LEU A 208 -20.85 0.86 -5.38
C LEU A 208 -20.34 1.62 -4.14
N GLU A 209 -20.13 0.97 -2.98
CA GLU A 209 -19.59 1.63 -1.78
C GLU A 209 -18.16 2.16 -2.02
N LEU A 210 -17.34 1.39 -2.72
CA LEU A 210 -15.99 1.80 -3.14
C LEU A 210 -15.98 2.67 -4.40
N GLY A 211 -17.14 2.93 -5.01
CA GLY A 211 -17.28 3.67 -6.27
C GLY A 211 -17.67 2.80 -7.45
N VAL A 212 -17.70 3.41 -8.64
CA VAL A 212 -18.06 2.74 -9.90
C VAL A 212 -16.80 2.12 -10.51
N PRO A 213 -16.76 0.80 -10.75
CA PRO A 213 -15.66 0.17 -11.47
C PRO A 213 -15.43 0.83 -12.84
N LEU A 214 -14.18 1.02 -13.21
CA LEU A 214 -13.79 1.49 -14.53
C LEU A 214 -13.97 0.32 -15.52
N GLY A 215 -14.76 0.53 -16.57
CA GLY A 215 -15.04 -0.49 -17.58
C GLY A 215 -13.93 -0.59 -18.62
N TYR A 216 -13.92 -1.69 -19.39
CA TYR A 216 -13.01 -1.87 -20.52
C TYR A 216 -13.29 -0.87 -21.67
N GLU A 217 -14.55 -0.44 -21.80
CA GLU A 217 -15.01 0.54 -22.79
C GLU A 217 -14.63 1.99 -22.43
N ASP A 218 -14.12 2.24 -21.22
CA ASP A 218 -13.63 3.56 -20.86
C ASP A 218 -12.24 3.76 -21.52
N ASP A 219 -12.09 4.79 -22.39
CA ASP A 219 -10.88 5.14 -23.19
C ASP A 219 -9.56 5.30 -22.39
N LEU A 220 -9.61 5.12 -21.08
CA LEU A 220 -8.50 5.20 -20.14
C LEU A 220 -7.69 3.90 -20.06
N PHE A 221 -8.23 2.75 -20.50
CA PHE A 221 -7.53 1.46 -20.52
C PHE A 221 -6.74 1.26 -21.82
N PRO A 222 -5.52 0.67 -21.84
CA PRO A 222 -4.41 0.71 -20.88
C PRO A 222 -3.36 1.81 -21.20
N GLY A 223 -3.47 2.49 -22.35
CA GLY A 223 -2.45 3.44 -22.84
C GLY A 223 -2.30 4.67 -21.94
N ALA A 224 -3.41 5.28 -21.55
CA ALA A 224 -3.40 6.47 -20.69
C ALA A 224 -2.95 6.18 -19.24
N MET A 225 -3.12 4.93 -18.75
CA MET A 225 -2.63 4.51 -17.42
C MET A 225 -1.10 4.37 -17.37
N LEU A 226 -0.48 4.01 -18.50
CA LEU A 226 0.97 3.79 -18.62
C LEU A 226 1.74 5.09 -18.94
N ASP A 227 1.07 6.10 -19.47
CA ASP A 227 1.66 7.38 -19.89
C ASP A 227 1.74 8.44 -18.78
N PHE A 228 1.28 8.14 -17.55
CA PHE A 228 1.43 9.06 -16.42
C PHE A 228 2.92 9.24 -16.09
N ARG A 229 3.50 10.35 -16.56
CA ARG A 229 4.92 10.68 -16.40
C ARG A 229 5.18 11.29 -15.02
N VAL A 230 6.37 10.96 -14.52
CA VAL A 230 7.03 11.41 -13.27
C VAL A 230 6.89 12.92 -12.95
N GLN A 231 6.61 13.78 -13.93
CA GLN A 231 6.55 15.24 -13.77
C GLN A 231 5.32 15.72 -12.96
N ASP A 232 4.21 14.97 -12.94
CA ASP A 232 3.02 15.34 -12.16
C ASP A 232 3.07 14.88 -10.70
N ALA A 233 4.19 14.26 -10.29
CA ALA A 233 4.38 13.71 -8.94
C ALA A 233 5.20 14.60 -7.99
N SER A 234 5.70 15.75 -8.45
CA SER A 234 6.64 16.59 -7.69
C SER A 234 6.00 17.48 -6.62
N SER A 235 4.72 17.32 -6.29
CA SER A 235 3.99 18.19 -5.33
C SER A 235 3.63 17.52 -4.01
N TYR A 236 4.13 16.31 -3.73
CA TYR A 236 3.66 15.50 -2.60
C TYR A 236 4.54 15.69 -1.35
N HIS A 237 4.42 16.86 -0.72
CA HIS A 237 5.05 17.12 0.58
C HIS A 237 3.98 17.19 1.67
N ASP A 238 4.07 16.22 2.58
CA ASP A 238 3.41 16.11 3.89
C ASP A 238 1.89 16.26 3.95
N THR A 239 1.20 15.16 4.27
CA THR A 239 -0.12 15.26 4.89
C THR A 239 -0.06 14.93 6.38
N PRO A 240 -0.55 15.81 7.27
CA PRO A 240 -0.75 15.47 8.67
C PRO A 240 -2.10 14.76 8.91
N VAL A 241 -1.98 13.68 9.70
CA VAL A 241 -2.86 13.21 10.79
C VAL A 241 -4.26 12.64 10.49
N PHE A 242 -4.42 11.43 11.04
CA PHE A 242 -5.63 10.70 11.41
C PHE A 242 -6.78 11.55 11.96
N GLN A 243 -7.89 11.57 11.20
CA GLN A 243 -9.23 11.43 11.76
C GLN A 243 -10.01 10.44 10.87
N ALA A 244 -9.71 9.15 11.01
CA ALA A 244 -10.54 8.13 10.39
C ALA A 244 -11.91 8.13 11.09
N LYS A 245 -12.99 8.29 10.33
CA LYS A 245 -14.34 8.00 10.82
C LYS A 245 -14.35 6.51 11.16
N GLN A 246 -14.51 6.16 12.43
CA GLN A 246 -14.59 4.77 12.86
C GLN A 246 -15.79 4.12 12.17
N VAL A 247 -15.56 3.31 11.14
CA VAL A 247 -16.63 2.53 10.51
C VAL A 247 -16.71 1.20 11.24
N THR A 248 -17.31 1.22 12.42
CA THR A 248 -17.66 0.00 13.14
C THR A 248 -18.92 -0.59 12.50
N ARG A 249 -18.77 -1.30 11.38
CA ARG A 249 -19.73 -2.35 11.02
C ARG A 249 -19.13 -3.70 11.37
N VAL A 250 -19.00 -3.94 12.68
CA VAL A 250 -19.07 -5.30 13.18
C VAL A 250 -20.53 -5.70 13.00
N VAL A 251 -20.83 -6.58 12.06
CA VAL A 251 -22.09 -7.33 12.15
C VAL A 251 -21.92 -8.18 13.40
N PRO A 252 -22.62 -7.92 14.52
CA PRO A 252 -22.55 -8.81 15.65
C PRO A 252 -22.94 -10.20 15.15
N ARG A 253 -22.21 -11.24 15.57
CA ARG A 253 -22.63 -12.63 15.36
C ARG A 253 -24.02 -12.81 15.96
N LYS A 254 -25.08 -12.54 15.19
CA LYS A 254 -26.35 -13.22 15.39
C LYS A 254 -26.03 -14.68 15.14
N LYS A 255 -26.29 -15.55 16.11
CA LYS A 255 -26.27 -17.01 15.93
C LYS A 255 -27.12 -17.33 14.69
N ILE A 256 -26.47 -17.48 13.55
CA ILE A 256 -27.11 -18.02 12.36
C ILE A 256 -26.78 -19.51 12.40
N ASN A 257 -27.67 -20.25 13.04
CA ASN A 257 -27.86 -21.66 12.75
C ASN A 257 -28.30 -21.75 11.28
N ARG A 258 -27.37 -21.84 10.33
CA ARG A 258 -27.66 -22.34 8.98
C ARG A 258 -26.54 -23.26 8.54
N SER A 259 -26.97 -24.48 8.29
CA SER A 259 -26.24 -25.66 7.86
C SER A 259 -25.21 -25.37 6.76
N ILE A 260 -24.02 -25.91 6.95
CA ILE A 260 -23.04 -26.13 5.89
C ILE A 260 -23.57 -27.29 5.05
N THR A 261 -24.05 -27.03 3.84
CA THR A 261 -24.25 -28.08 2.84
C THR A 261 -22.97 -28.20 2.03
N VAL A 262 -22.19 -29.25 2.32
CA VAL A 262 -21.08 -29.67 1.46
C VAL A 262 -21.69 -30.45 0.29
N GLY A 263 -21.86 -29.79 -0.85
CA GLY A 263 -22.25 -30.46 -2.10
C GLY A 263 -21.06 -31.20 -2.69
N CYS A 264 -21.03 -32.52 -2.49
CA CYS A 264 -20.14 -33.42 -3.22
C CYS A 264 -20.62 -33.47 -4.67
N VAL A 265 -19.78 -33.10 -5.62
CA VAL A 265 -20.05 -33.27 -7.06
C VAL A 265 -19.84 -34.75 -7.38
N SER A 266 -20.92 -35.50 -7.53
CA SER A 266 -20.88 -36.80 -8.20
C SER A 266 -20.99 -36.56 -9.72
N GLU A 267 -19.92 -36.89 -10.44
CA GLU A 267 -19.95 -37.08 -11.89
C GLU A 267 -20.93 -38.21 -12.23
N ASN A 268 -21.83 -37.97 -13.19
CA ASN A 268 -22.47 -39.05 -13.95
C ASN A 268 -22.32 -38.72 -15.44
N LYS A 269 -21.65 -39.63 -16.15
CA LYS A 269 -21.94 -39.96 -17.55
C LYS A 269 -22.86 -41.16 -17.57
#